data_AF-A0A925WBU7-F1
#
_entry.id   AF-A0A925WBU7-F1
#
_cell.length_a   1.000
_cell.length_b   1.000
_cell.length_c   1.000
_cell.angle_alpha   90.00
_cell.angle_beta   90.00
_cell.angle_gamma   90.00
#
_symmetry.space_group_name_H-M   'P 1'
#
loop_
_entity.id
_entity.type
_entity.pdbx_description
1 polymer ?
#
loop_
_entity_poly.entity_id
_entity_poly.type
_entity_poly.pdbx_seq_one_letter_code
_entity_poly.pdbx_strand_id
1 'polypeptide(L)'
;WQTRRGRLVLLAGTSPVGLRLPLSSISWTLPPGRPEVSRFRELAPLPVDLTAAEEAHVTPVEDAPTTALCVQERAGHLYVFLPPLEESADAVELLAVVERAARAVGVPVVLEGYGPPGDPRTRTLTVTPDPGVIEVNVHPAGSWDELVEITETLHRCAQEVGLGAETFTLDGTHTGTGGGNHITIGGATPPDSPLLRRPDLLVSMLTFWQHHPSLSYLFSGRFIGPTSQAPRVDEGRHETLYELEIAFAELAKLGDDTRPWHVDRALRHLLTDITGNTHRSEFCVDKLFSPDSERGRLGLLELRGFEMPPHPDMALVQGLLVRALVARFWEAPYTGKLVRWGTRLHDSFLLPAFVGADIAEVVDDLREHGIAFEAAWLDPFLEFRFPRLGSVDVAGLTIELRSAIEPWHVLGEEMRSGGVARYVDSSVERVQVAVTGTLGDRYAVTCNGVPVQLHPAGTGEELVAGVRYRAWAPPSALHPTIGVHSPLVFDLVDRWNDRSVGGCTYHVVHPGGRHYDSYPVNAKEAEARRGARFTPYGHSPGPVDPSLWSTATGADGEYPRTLDLRRSAAIG
;
A
#
# COMPACT_ATOMS: atom_id res chain seq x y z
N TRP A 1 -41.64 0.37 -24.05
CA TRP A 1 -42.11 -0.01 -22.70
C TRP A 1 -43.62 -0.04 -22.62
N GLN A 2 -44.20 -1.00 -21.89
CA GLN A 2 -45.64 -1.07 -21.65
C GLN A 2 -45.95 -0.79 -20.18
N THR A 3 -46.67 0.30 -19.89
CA THR A 3 -47.02 0.67 -18.51
C THR A 3 -48.35 0.03 -18.11
N ARG A 4 -48.43 -0.60 -16.92
CA ARG A 4 -49.65 -1.27 -16.45
C ARG A 4 -50.85 -0.34 -16.24
N ARG A 5 -50.63 0.97 -16.05
CA ARG A 5 -51.67 1.96 -15.67
C ARG A 5 -51.57 3.27 -16.45
N GLY A 6 -50.97 3.25 -17.65
CA GLY A 6 -50.76 4.46 -18.46
C GLY A 6 -49.80 5.50 -17.86
N ARG A 7 -49.13 5.17 -16.74
CA ARG A 7 -48.16 6.04 -16.06
C ARG A 7 -46.96 5.24 -15.59
N LEU A 8 -45.79 5.88 -15.63
CA LEU A 8 -44.54 5.35 -15.07
C LEU A 8 -44.39 5.87 -13.64
N VAL A 9 -44.29 4.95 -12.66
CA VAL A 9 -44.14 5.28 -11.24
C VAL A 9 -42.75 4.84 -10.80
N LEU A 10 -41.91 5.79 -10.41
CA LEU A 10 -40.54 5.51 -9.99
C LEU A 10 -40.48 4.75 -8.67
N LEU A 11 -39.42 3.98 -8.49
CA LEU A 11 -39.06 3.43 -7.19
C LEU A 11 -38.75 4.58 -6.20
N ALA A 12 -39.05 4.35 -4.92
CA ALA A 12 -38.75 5.30 -3.87
C ALA A 12 -37.24 5.46 -3.65
N GLY A 13 -36.80 6.62 -3.18
CA GLY A 13 -35.40 6.92 -2.88
C GLY A 13 -34.88 8.18 -3.57
N THR A 14 -33.63 8.52 -3.28
CA THR A 14 -32.94 9.73 -3.75
C THR A 14 -31.95 9.47 -4.88
N SER A 15 -31.79 8.21 -5.31
CA SER A 15 -30.91 7.83 -6.42
C SER A 15 -31.32 8.51 -7.74
N PRO A 16 -30.39 8.61 -8.70
CA PRO A 16 -30.67 8.99 -10.09
C PRO A 16 -31.96 8.37 -10.64
N VAL A 17 -32.75 9.14 -11.40
CA VAL A 17 -34.06 8.69 -11.91
C VAL A 17 -33.95 7.40 -12.73
N GLY A 18 -32.87 7.24 -13.51
CA GLY A 18 -32.62 6.04 -14.30
C GLY A 18 -32.47 4.77 -13.45
N LEU A 19 -31.86 4.87 -12.26
CA LEU A 19 -31.76 3.75 -11.31
C LEU A 19 -33.07 3.46 -10.57
N ARG A 20 -34.04 4.37 -10.64
CA ARG A 20 -35.37 4.24 -10.03
C ARG A 20 -36.45 3.84 -11.04
N LEU A 21 -36.08 3.55 -12.29
CA LEU A 21 -36.99 3.01 -13.27
C LEU A 21 -37.47 1.61 -12.82
N PRO A 22 -38.79 1.35 -12.77
CA PRO A 22 -39.30 0.07 -12.29
C PRO A 22 -39.26 -0.99 -13.42
N LEU A 23 -38.06 -1.35 -13.89
CA LEU A 23 -37.81 -2.16 -15.10
C LEU A 23 -38.63 -3.46 -15.13
N SER A 24 -38.77 -4.14 -14.00
CA SER A 24 -39.59 -5.37 -13.85
C SER A 24 -41.10 -5.18 -14.08
N SER A 25 -41.58 -3.94 -14.07
CA SER A 25 -42.99 -3.58 -14.25
C SER A 25 -43.30 -2.93 -15.61
N ILE A 26 -42.26 -2.54 -16.36
CA ILE A 26 -42.37 -1.81 -17.65
C ILE A 26 -41.71 -2.55 -18.83
N SER A 27 -40.80 -3.50 -18.54
CA SER A 27 -40.19 -4.43 -19.48
C SER A 27 -40.52 -5.85 -19.05
N TRP A 28 -41.30 -6.55 -19.87
CA TRP A 28 -41.75 -7.92 -19.59
C TRP A 28 -40.84 -8.99 -20.22
N THR A 29 -39.84 -8.55 -20.98
CA THR A 29 -38.81 -9.38 -21.58
C THR A 29 -37.47 -9.04 -20.93
N LEU A 30 -36.76 -10.08 -20.49
CA LEU A 30 -35.36 -9.94 -20.09
C LEU A 30 -34.57 -9.63 -21.37
N PRO A 31 -33.72 -8.58 -21.40
CA PRO A 31 -32.83 -8.40 -22.53
C PRO A 31 -31.99 -9.69 -22.72
N PRO A 32 -31.70 -10.09 -23.97
CA PRO A 32 -30.84 -11.24 -24.20
C PRO A 32 -29.51 -11.03 -23.48
N GLY A 33 -28.95 -12.09 -22.90
CA GLY A 33 -27.60 -12.06 -22.35
C GLY A 33 -26.62 -11.71 -23.47
N ARG A 34 -25.91 -10.60 -23.32
CA ARG A 34 -24.97 -10.13 -24.34
C ARG A 34 -23.57 -10.60 -23.97
N PRO A 35 -22.84 -11.27 -24.88
CA PRO A 35 -21.50 -11.75 -24.58
C PRO A 35 -20.57 -10.57 -24.32
N GLU A 36 -19.62 -10.74 -23.39
CA GLU A 36 -18.59 -9.74 -23.19
C GLU A 36 -17.77 -9.57 -24.48
N VAL A 37 -17.57 -8.31 -24.85
CA VAL A 37 -16.78 -7.95 -26.02
C VAL A 37 -15.30 -8.20 -25.72
N SER A 38 -14.63 -8.97 -26.58
CA SER A 38 -13.21 -9.26 -26.38
C SER A 38 -12.36 -7.99 -26.45
N ARG A 39 -11.46 -7.81 -25.49
CA ARG A 39 -10.48 -6.70 -25.51
C ARG A 39 -9.35 -6.90 -26.53
N PHE A 40 -9.32 -8.04 -27.21
CA PHE A 40 -8.34 -8.39 -28.24
C PHE A 40 -8.85 -8.16 -29.67
N ARG A 41 -10.08 -7.68 -29.85
CA ARG A 41 -10.64 -7.41 -31.19
C ARG A 41 -10.07 -6.12 -31.80
N GLU A 42 -10.03 -6.05 -33.13
CA GLU A 42 -9.83 -4.78 -33.82
C GLU A 42 -11.03 -3.84 -33.62
N LEU A 43 -10.74 -2.56 -33.42
CA LEU A 43 -11.75 -1.50 -33.24
C LEU A 43 -11.72 -0.57 -34.44
N ALA A 44 -12.87 -0.40 -35.12
CA ALA A 44 -13.04 0.66 -36.12
C ALA A 44 -12.92 2.04 -35.44
N PRO A 45 -12.41 3.11 -36.10
CA PRO A 45 -12.21 4.43 -35.49
C PRO A 45 -13.43 5.00 -34.77
N LEU A 46 -13.22 5.83 -33.74
CA LEU A 46 -14.33 6.53 -33.08
C LEU A 46 -14.94 7.55 -34.05
N PRO A 47 -16.25 7.82 -33.97
CA PRO A 47 -16.90 8.79 -34.83
C PRO A 47 -16.30 10.18 -34.63
N VAL A 48 -15.86 10.81 -35.73
CA VAL A 48 -15.18 12.13 -35.72
C VAL A 48 -16.12 13.23 -36.19
N ASP A 49 -17.03 12.92 -37.12
CA ASP A 49 -18.07 13.85 -37.55
C ASP A 49 -19.34 13.61 -36.72
N LEU A 50 -19.54 14.48 -35.73
CA LEU A 50 -20.70 14.46 -34.83
C LEU A 50 -21.72 15.54 -35.21
N THR A 51 -21.63 16.12 -36.42
CA THR A 51 -22.48 17.25 -36.82
C THR A 51 -23.85 16.81 -37.36
N ALA A 52 -23.92 15.63 -37.96
CA ALA A 52 -25.16 15.01 -38.41
C ALA A 52 -25.68 14.04 -37.33
N ALA A 53 -26.61 14.50 -36.49
CA ALA A 53 -27.52 13.54 -35.86
C ALA A 53 -28.63 13.23 -36.83
N GLU A 54 -28.84 11.94 -37.10
CA GLU A 54 -30.09 11.50 -37.71
C GLU A 54 -31.27 11.89 -36.82
N GLU A 55 -32.40 12.24 -37.44
CA GLU A 55 -33.62 12.52 -36.67
C GLU A 55 -34.05 11.26 -35.92
N ALA A 56 -34.48 11.44 -34.68
CA ALA A 56 -34.97 10.32 -33.88
C ALA A 56 -36.19 9.68 -34.54
N HIS A 57 -36.11 8.38 -34.83
CA HIS A 57 -37.23 7.62 -35.38
C HIS A 57 -38.07 6.97 -34.27
N VAL A 58 -39.39 6.99 -34.43
CA VAL A 58 -40.31 6.31 -33.51
C VAL A 58 -40.34 4.82 -33.85
N THR A 59 -39.75 4.00 -32.99
CA THR A 59 -39.73 2.54 -33.11
C THR A 59 -40.95 1.90 -32.42
N PRO A 60 -41.54 0.83 -32.99
CA PRO A 60 -42.57 0.05 -32.31
C PRO A 60 -42.14 -0.45 -30.92
N VAL A 61 -43.09 -0.62 -30.01
CA VAL A 61 -42.78 -0.89 -28.59
C VAL A 61 -42.13 -2.26 -28.38
N GLU A 62 -42.42 -3.19 -29.28
CA GLU A 62 -41.89 -4.55 -29.40
C GLU A 62 -40.42 -4.58 -29.82
N ASP A 63 -39.94 -3.57 -30.54
CA ASP A 63 -38.57 -3.47 -31.06
C ASP A 63 -37.72 -2.48 -30.24
N ALA A 64 -38.33 -1.76 -29.29
CA ALA A 64 -37.65 -0.77 -28.47
C ALA A 64 -36.67 -1.41 -27.47
N PRO A 65 -35.45 -0.88 -27.30
CA PRO A 65 -34.51 -1.38 -26.30
C PRO A 65 -35.05 -1.22 -24.88
N THR A 66 -34.54 -2.04 -23.96
CA THR A 66 -34.90 -2.00 -22.53
C THR A 66 -34.17 -0.91 -21.75
N THR A 67 -33.30 -0.14 -22.41
CA THR A 67 -32.56 0.99 -21.87
C THR A 67 -33.32 2.30 -22.09
N ALA A 68 -33.00 3.32 -21.30
CA ALA A 68 -33.52 4.68 -21.52
C ALA A 68 -32.57 5.76 -21.02
N LEU A 69 -32.50 6.83 -21.81
CA LEU A 69 -32.01 8.12 -21.35
C LEU A 69 -33.12 8.80 -20.54
N CYS A 70 -32.77 9.27 -19.34
CA CYS A 70 -33.71 9.98 -18.48
C CYS A 70 -33.22 11.39 -18.22
N VAL A 71 -34.15 12.35 -18.18
CA VAL A 71 -33.84 13.75 -17.86
C VAL A 71 -34.66 14.14 -16.64
N GLN A 72 -34.01 14.71 -15.62
CA GLN A 72 -34.65 15.13 -14.38
C GLN A 72 -34.09 16.48 -13.93
N GLU A 73 -34.97 17.44 -13.66
CA GLU A 73 -34.60 18.65 -12.92
C GLU A 73 -34.50 18.32 -11.42
N ARG A 74 -33.38 18.68 -10.79
CA ARG A 74 -33.18 18.60 -9.34
C ARG A 74 -32.46 19.84 -8.86
N ALA A 75 -33.08 20.57 -7.93
CA ALA A 75 -32.50 21.75 -7.29
C ALA A 75 -31.92 22.77 -8.30
N GLY A 76 -32.67 23.06 -9.36
CA GLY A 76 -32.30 24.02 -10.40
C GLY A 76 -31.33 23.50 -11.45
N HIS A 77 -30.91 22.24 -11.38
CA HIS A 77 -29.97 21.62 -12.33
C HIS A 77 -30.67 20.53 -13.15
N LEU A 78 -30.37 20.47 -14.44
CA LEU A 78 -30.88 19.44 -15.33
C LEU A 78 -29.92 18.26 -15.36
N TYR A 79 -30.34 17.12 -14.81
CA TYR A 79 -29.57 15.88 -14.82
C TYR A 79 -29.97 15.01 -16.01
N VAL A 80 -28.98 14.53 -16.76
CA VAL A 80 -29.17 13.57 -17.84
C VAL A 80 -28.53 12.24 -17.43
N PHE A 81 -29.38 11.25 -17.21
CA PHE A 81 -28.98 9.88 -16.91
C PHE A 81 -28.66 9.15 -18.20
N LEU A 82 -27.40 8.76 -18.36
CA LEU A 82 -26.91 7.94 -19.47
C LEU A 82 -27.23 6.46 -19.18
N PRO A 83 -27.92 5.75 -20.10
CA PRO A 83 -28.13 4.32 -19.98
C PRO A 83 -26.82 3.54 -20.15
N PRO A 84 -26.77 2.25 -19.78
CA PRO A 84 -25.63 1.41 -20.13
C PRO A 84 -25.56 1.29 -21.66
N LEU A 85 -24.38 1.59 -22.21
CA LEU A 85 -24.04 1.45 -23.62
C LEU A 85 -23.08 0.29 -23.81
N GLU A 86 -22.95 -0.20 -25.05
CA GLU A 86 -22.10 -1.35 -25.37
C GLU A 86 -20.79 -0.93 -26.00
N GLU A 87 -20.89 0.03 -26.91
CA GLU A 87 -19.79 0.56 -27.69
C GLU A 87 -19.52 2.00 -27.28
N SER A 88 -18.24 2.36 -27.19
CA SER A 88 -17.85 3.73 -26.87
C SER A 88 -18.13 4.69 -28.02
N ALA A 89 -18.29 4.18 -29.26
CA ALA A 89 -18.79 4.97 -30.38
C ALA A 89 -20.20 5.51 -30.10
N ASP A 90 -21.12 4.64 -29.67
CA ASP A 90 -22.49 5.04 -29.29
C ASP A 90 -22.48 6.06 -28.14
N ALA A 91 -21.53 5.92 -27.21
CA ALA A 91 -21.38 6.86 -26.09
C ALA A 91 -20.95 8.25 -26.57
N VAL A 92 -19.98 8.32 -27.48
CA VAL A 92 -19.54 9.59 -28.09
C VAL A 92 -20.70 10.25 -28.85
N GLU A 93 -21.46 9.48 -29.63
CA GLU A 93 -22.62 10.00 -30.36
C GLU A 93 -23.71 10.51 -29.42
N LEU A 94 -24.06 9.75 -28.38
CA LEU A 94 -25.06 10.14 -27.40
C LEU A 94 -24.65 11.42 -26.65
N LEU A 95 -23.39 11.50 -26.23
CA LEU A 95 -22.85 12.70 -25.58
C LEU A 95 -22.93 13.92 -26.50
N ALA A 96 -22.65 13.77 -27.79
CA ALA A 96 -22.79 14.85 -28.77
C ALA A 96 -24.25 15.28 -28.94
N VAL A 97 -25.21 14.34 -28.94
CA VAL A 97 -26.65 14.65 -28.94
C VAL A 97 -27.03 15.47 -27.70
N VAL A 98 -26.57 15.05 -26.52
CA VAL A 98 -26.83 15.74 -25.25
C VAL A 98 -26.20 17.15 -25.26
N GLU A 99 -24.97 17.29 -25.73
CA GLU A 99 -24.29 18.59 -25.84
C GLU A 99 -25.04 19.55 -26.75
N ARG A 100 -25.45 19.10 -27.95
CA ARG A 100 -26.23 19.93 -28.88
C ARG A 100 -27.57 20.35 -28.29
N ALA A 101 -28.27 19.44 -27.61
CA ALA A 101 -29.52 19.74 -26.94
C ALA A 101 -29.32 20.77 -25.81
N ALA A 102 -28.30 20.58 -24.96
CA ALA A 102 -27.97 21.52 -23.90
C ALA A 102 -27.61 22.91 -24.44
N ARG A 103 -26.83 22.98 -25.53
CA ARG A 103 -26.46 24.23 -26.21
C ARG A 103 -27.66 24.93 -26.82
N ALA A 104 -28.56 24.20 -27.50
CA ALA A 104 -29.75 24.75 -28.12
C ALA A 104 -30.75 25.32 -27.09
N VAL A 105 -30.87 24.66 -25.93
CA VAL A 105 -31.72 25.12 -24.83
C VAL A 105 -31.04 26.20 -23.98
N GLY A 106 -29.71 26.31 -24.01
CA GLY A 106 -28.94 27.28 -23.23
C GLY A 106 -28.85 26.95 -21.74
N VAL A 107 -29.01 25.67 -21.37
CA VAL A 107 -29.03 25.20 -19.98
C VAL A 107 -27.91 24.17 -19.78
N PRO A 108 -26.99 24.40 -18.83
CA PRO A 108 -25.99 23.41 -18.46
C PRO A 108 -26.64 22.13 -17.91
N VAL A 109 -26.05 20.98 -18.23
CA VAL A 109 -26.52 19.68 -17.76
C VAL A 109 -25.47 18.99 -16.89
N VAL A 110 -25.95 18.18 -15.95
CA VAL A 110 -25.11 17.27 -15.17
C VAL A 110 -25.32 15.86 -15.70
N LEU A 111 -24.24 15.22 -16.15
CA LEU A 111 -24.28 13.83 -16.59
C LEU A 111 -24.22 12.89 -15.38
N GLU A 112 -25.09 11.89 -15.36
CA GLU A 112 -25.10 10.83 -14.36
C GLU A 112 -25.43 9.48 -15.00
N GLY A 113 -25.37 8.40 -14.23
CA GLY A 113 -25.70 7.06 -14.72
C GLY A 113 -24.46 6.25 -15.10
N TYR A 114 -24.56 5.50 -16.18
CA TYR A 114 -23.50 4.59 -16.60
C TYR A 114 -22.44 5.37 -17.41
N GLY A 115 -21.17 5.18 -17.05
CA GLY A 115 -20.07 5.72 -17.84
C GLY A 115 -19.96 5.04 -19.20
N PRO A 116 -19.26 5.65 -20.17
CA PRO A 116 -18.92 5.01 -21.42
C PRO A 116 -18.23 3.65 -21.19
N PRO A 117 -18.45 2.66 -22.06
CA PRO A 117 -17.70 1.40 -22.03
C PRO A 117 -16.18 1.65 -22.07
N GLY A 118 -15.42 0.77 -21.43
CA GLY A 118 -13.96 0.88 -21.43
C GLY A 118 -13.40 0.68 -22.84
N ASP A 119 -12.64 1.65 -23.34
CA ASP A 119 -12.10 1.64 -24.70
C ASP A 119 -10.65 2.14 -24.72
N PRO A 120 -9.70 1.38 -25.33
CA PRO A 120 -8.29 1.75 -25.36
C PRO A 120 -7.99 3.07 -26.11
N ARG A 121 -8.93 3.58 -26.91
CA ARG A 121 -8.81 4.86 -27.64
C ARG A 121 -9.18 6.05 -26.78
N THR A 122 -9.75 5.82 -25.60
CA THR A 122 -10.17 6.85 -24.65
C THR A 122 -9.24 6.88 -23.45
N ARG A 123 -9.08 8.06 -22.85
CA ARG A 123 -8.39 8.23 -21.57
C ARG A 123 -9.45 8.45 -20.50
N THR A 124 -9.30 7.75 -19.38
CA THR A 124 -10.23 7.85 -18.25
C THR A 124 -9.47 8.24 -17.01
N LEU A 125 -10.02 9.19 -16.26
CA LEU A 125 -9.63 9.49 -14.90
C LEU A 125 -10.88 9.31 -14.03
N THR A 126 -10.76 8.57 -12.93
CA THR A 126 -11.88 8.39 -11.99
C THR A 126 -11.49 8.90 -10.61
N VAL A 127 -12.39 9.66 -9.99
CA VAL A 127 -12.25 10.19 -8.63
C VAL A 127 -13.36 9.57 -7.78
N THR A 128 -12.99 8.71 -6.84
CA THR A 128 -13.93 7.93 -6.03
C THR A 128 -13.70 8.19 -4.53
N PRO A 129 -14.75 8.43 -3.74
CA PRO A 129 -14.60 8.52 -2.29
C PRO A 129 -14.37 7.12 -1.70
N ASP A 130 -13.36 6.99 -0.86
CA ASP A 130 -13.08 5.80 -0.05
C ASP A 130 -13.07 6.22 1.45
N PRO A 131 -13.30 5.34 2.44
CA PRO A 131 -13.35 5.75 3.83
C PRO A 131 -12.08 6.50 4.30
N GLY A 132 -12.21 7.82 4.48
CA GLY A 132 -11.13 8.68 4.95
C GLY A 132 -10.20 9.24 3.87
N VAL A 133 -10.34 8.83 2.60
CA VAL A 133 -9.48 9.26 1.49
C VAL A 133 -10.26 9.44 0.19
N ILE A 134 -9.61 10.03 -0.82
CA ILE A 134 -10.13 10.07 -2.20
C ILE A 134 -9.18 9.23 -3.05
N GLU A 135 -9.73 8.22 -3.71
CA GLU A 135 -9.00 7.40 -4.67
C GLU A 135 -9.08 8.06 -6.04
N VAL A 136 -7.93 8.28 -6.67
CA VAL A 136 -7.84 8.81 -8.03
C VAL A 136 -7.13 7.79 -8.90
N ASN A 137 -7.88 7.15 -9.80
CA ASN A 137 -7.29 6.28 -10.82
C ASN A 137 -6.96 7.13 -12.04
N VAL A 138 -5.67 7.27 -12.34
CA VAL A 138 -5.16 8.02 -13.48
C VAL A 138 -5.05 7.15 -14.73
N HIS A 139 -5.05 7.80 -15.89
CA HIS A 139 -4.82 7.11 -17.16
C HIS A 139 -3.35 6.71 -17.30
N PRO A 140 -3.03 5.70 -18.15
CA PRO A 140 -1.64 5.31 -18.39
C PRO A 140 -0.81 6.46 -18.98
N ALA A 141 0.44 6.57 -18.52
CA ALA A 141 1.44 7.46 -19.10
C ALA A 141 2.27 6.72 -20.16
N GLY A 142 2.40 7.30 -21.37
CA GLY A 142 3.19 6.74 -22.47
C GLY A 142 4.67 7.13 -22.43
N SER A 143 5.05 8.10 -21.61
CA SER A 143 6.44 8.56 -21.44
C SER A 143 6.73 8.93 -19.99
N TRP A 144 8.01 9.14 -19.66
CA TRP A 144 8.39 9.64 -18.34
C TRP A 144 7.89 11.06 -18.11
N ASP A 145 8.04 11.95 -19.10
CA ASP A 145 7.57 13.34 -19.01
C ASP A 145 6.05 13.42 -18.77
N GLU A 146 5.27 12.56 -19.44
CA GLU A 146 3.82 12.47 -19.20
C GLU A 146 3.49 11.95 -17.79
N LEU A 147 4.27 11.00 -17.25
CA LEU A 147 4.08 10.53 -15.87
C LEU A 147 4.36 11.66 -14.86
N VAL A 148 5.42 12.43 -15.07
CA VAL A 148 5.76 13.61 -14.26
C VAL A 148 4.61 14.62 -14.30
N GLU A 149 4.15 14.98 -15.49
CA GLU A 149 3.06 15.95 -15.67
C GLU A 149 1.77 15.51 -14.97
N ILE A 150 1.38 14.24 -15.11
CA ILE A 150 0.20 13.66 -14.45
C ILE A 150 0.35 13.74 -12.92
N THR A 151 1.49 13.28 -12.38
CA THR A 151 1.73 13.23 -10.94
C THR A 151 1.78 14.62 -10.32
N GLU A 152 2.50 15.57 -10.92
CA GLU A 152 2.59 16.95 -10.43
C GLU A 152 1.24 17.67 -10.53
N THR A 153 0.51 17.49 -11.64
CA THR A 153 -0.81 18.10 -11.83
C THR A 153 -1.80 17.57 -10.80
N LEU A 154 -1.81 16.27 -10.52
CA LEU A 154 -2.69 15.69 -9.52
C LEU A 154 -2.40 16.25 -8.13
N HIS A 155 -1.13 16.34 -7.72
CA HIS A 155 -0.75 16.89 -6.42
C HIS A 155 -1.11 18.38 -6.31
N ARG A 156 -0.87 19.17 -7.35
CA ARG A 156 -1.24 20.59 -7.40
C ARG A 156 -2.75 20.78 -7.27
N CYS A 157 -3.54 20.05 -8.06
CA CYS A 157 -5.00 20.11 -8.00
C CYS A 157 -5.53 19.71 -6.61
N ALA A 158 -4.95 18.68 -5.98
CA ALA A 158 -5.31 18.27 -4.63
C ALA A 158 -5.05 19.41 -3.61
N GLN A 159 -3.87 20.05 -3.68
CA GLN A 159 -3.51 21.17 -2.82
C GLN A 159 -4.44 22.38 -3.01
N GLU A 160 -4.80 22.71 -4.24
CA GLU A 160 -5.70 23.83 -4.57
C GLU A 160 -7.09 23.70 -3.91
N VAL A 161 -7.54 22.46 -3.65
CA VAL A 161 -8.82 22.17 -2.96
C VAL A 161 -8.64 21.78 -1.49
N GLY A 162 -7.45 21.92 -0.93
CA GLY A 162 -7.15 21.66 0.48
C GLY A 162 -6.97 20.18 0.85
N LEU A 163 -6.72 19.31 -0.13
CA LEU A 163 -6.36 17.90 0.08
C LEU A 163 -4.83 17.74 0.15
N GLY A 164 -4.38 16.68 0.83
CA GLY A 164 -2.97 16.33 0.97
C GLY A 164 -2.71 14.84 0.81
N ALA A 165 -1.45 14.50 0.54
CA ALA A 165 -0.96 13.13 0.40
C ALA A 165 -0.41 12.55 1.74
N GLU A 166 -0.54 13.31 2.82
CA GLU A 166 -0.04 12.99 4.15
C GLU A 166 -1.11 13.17 5.23
N THR A 167 -0.89 12.52 6.38
CA THR A 167 -1.71 12.70 7.57
C THR A 167 -0.86 12.69 8.83
N PHE A 168 -1.40 13.26 9.91
CA PHE A 168 -0.76 13.31 11.21
C PHE A 168 -1.63 12.66 12.27
N THR A 169 -1.05 11.79 13.10
CA THR A 169 -1.71 11.28 14.30
C THR A 169 -1.61 12.29 15.45
N LEU A 170 -2.41 12.10 16.51
CA LEU A 170 -2.48 13.02 17.66
C LEU A 170 -1.12 13.23 18.35
N ASP A 171 -0.27 12.21 18.37
CA ASP A 171 1.08 12.29 18.94
C ASP A 171 2.10 13.00 18.02
N GLY A 172 1.66 13.45 16.85
CA GLY A 172 2.51 14.06 15.83
C GLY A 172 3.20 13.06 14.91
N THR A 173 2.84 11.78 14.89
CA THR A 173 3.42 10.89 13.86
C THR A 173 2.92 11.29 12.48
N HIS A 174 3.86 11.37 11.53
CA HIS A 174 3.62 11.66 10.13
C HIS A 174 3.54 10.34 9.34
N THR A 175 2.46 10.13 8.59
CA THR A 175 2.26 8.93 7.76
C THR A 175 1.58 9.30 6.44
N GLY A 176 1.53 8.35 5.50
CA GLY A 176 0.69 8.51 4.31
C GLY A 176 -0.80 8.48 4.68
N THR A 177 -1.67 8.81 3.72
CA THR A 177 -3.13 8.90 3.92
C THR A 177 -3.81 7.58 4.31
N GLY A 178 -3.14 6.44 4.12
CA GLY A 178 -3.68 5.10 4.39
C GLY A 178 -4.43 4.46 3.21
N GLY A 179 -4.62 5.19 2.10
CA GLY A 179 -5.26 4.68 0.87
C GLY A 179 -4.32 3.89 -0.07
N GLY A 180 -3.00 3.99 0.15
CA GLY A 180 -1.98 3.40 -0.72
C GLY A 180 -1.63 4.26 -1.94
N ASN A 181 -0.63 3.83 -2.71
CA ASN A 181 -0.18 4.39 -3.98
C ASN A 181 0.11 3.25 -4.95
N HIS A 182 -0.94 2.56 -5.40
CA HIS A 182 -0.77 1.36 -6.22
C HIS A 182 -0.11 1.69 -7.56
N ILE A 183 0.97 0.97 -7.88
CA ILE A 183 1.68 1.11 -9.15
C ILE A 183 1.21 0.01 -10.09
N THR A 184 0.58 0.38 -11.20
CA THR A 184 0.12 -0.58 -12.21
C THR A 184 1.09 -0.68 -13.37
N ILE A 185 1.51 -1.90 -13.71
CA ILE A 185 2.42 -2.22 -14.80
C ILE A 185 1.66 -2.95 -15.90
N GLY A 186 1.86 -2.55 -17.14
CA GLY A 186 1.22 -3.17 -18.30
C GLY A 186 1.65 -2.56 -19.63
N GLY A 187 0.97 -2.98 -20.70
CA GLY A 187 1.10 -2.40 -22.04
C GLY A 187 -0.08 -1.47 -22.36
N ALA A 188 0.04 -0.72 -23.46
CA ALA A 188 -1.07 0.11 -23.97
C ALA A 188 -2.31 -0.74 -24.33
N THR A 189 -2.06 -1.96 -24.80
CA THR A 189 -3.08 -3.00 -24.98
C THR A 189 -2.64 -4.28 -24.27
N PRO A 190 -3.57 -5.22 -23.95
CA PRO A 190 -3.19 -6.48 -23.30
C PRO A 190 -2.10 -7.27 -24.07
N PRO A 191 -2.14 -7.41 -25.43
CA PRO A 191 -1.04 -8.01 -26.19
C PRO A 191 0.33 -7.36 -26.01
N ASP A 192 0.37 -6.06 -25.73
CA ASP A 192 1.62 -5.31 -25.54
C ASP A 192 2.21 -5.47 -24.12
N SER A 193 1.47 -6.09 -23.20
CA SER A 193 1.91 -6.25 -21.82
C SER A 193 3.23 -7.03 -21.74
N PRO A 194 4.28 -6.47 -21.10
CA PRO A 194 5.55 -7.18 -20.97
C PRO A 194 5.39 -8.46 -20.14
N LEU A 195 4.46 -8.48 -19.20
CA LEU A 195 4.17 -9.62 -18.32
C LEU A 195 3.51 -10.78 -19.07
N LEU A 196 2.70 -10.49 -20.08
CA LEU A 196 2.08 -11.51 -20.92
C LEU A 196 3.02 -12.01 -22.02
N ARG A 197 3.87 -11.12 -22.55
CA ARG A 197 4.87 -11.45 -23.58
C ARG A 197 6.03 -12.27 -23.02
N ARG A 198 6.42 -12.01 -21.76
CA ARG A 198 7.52 -12.68 -21.06
C ARG A 198 7.07 -13.05 -19.64
N PRO A 199 6.42 -14.22 -19.45
CA PRO A 199 5.98 -14.69 -18.14
C PRO A 199 7.09 -14.77 -17.07
N ASP A 200 8.33 -15.01 -17.50
CA ASP A 200 9.52 -15.05 -16.64
C ASP A 200 9.85 -13.68 -16.01
N LEU A 201 9.32 -12.57 -16.55
CA LEU A 201 9.41 -11.26 -15.92
C LEU A 201 8.71 -11.25 -14.56
N LEU A 202 7.49 -11.79 -14.49
CA LEU A 202 6.74 -11.84 -13.23
C LEU A 202 7.44 -12.76 -12.21
N VAL A 203 8.01 -13.87 -12.67
CA VAL A 203 8.82 -14.76 -11.83
C VAL A 203 10.04 -14.01 -11.29
N SER A 204 10.77 -13.30 -12.16
CA SER A 204 11.94 -12.49 -11.77
C SER A 204 11.57 -11.46 -10.70
N MET A 205 10.47 -10.73 -10.91
CA MET A 205 9.99 -9.75 -9.93
C MET A 205 9.62 -10.39 -8.60
N LEU A 206 8.85 -11.49 -8.61
CA LEU A 206 8.44 -12.19 -7.39
C LEU A 206 9.66 -12.71 -6.61
N THR A 207 10.62 -13.36 -7.30
CA THR A 207 11.85 -13.86 -6.67
C THR A 207 12.68 -12.72 -6.12
N PHE A 208 12.86 -11.63 -6.86
CA PHE A 208 13.66 -10.49 -6.43
C PHE A 208 13.02 -9.76 -5.23
N TRP A 209 11.72 -9.49 -5.27
CA TRP A 209 10.99 -8.96 -4.11
C TRP A 209 11.12 -9.88 -2.92
N GLN A 210 11.00 -11.20 -3.10
CA GLN A 210 11.14 -12.18 -2.01
C GLN A 210 12.55 -12.18 -1.40
N HIS A 211 13.59 -11.98 -2.21
CA HIS A 211 14.98 -11.86 -1.76
C HIS A 211 15.28 -10.53 -1.08
N HIS A 212 14.58 -9.46 -1.43
CA HIS A 212 14.80 -8.10 -0.91
C HIS A 212 13.58 -7.57 -0.16
N PRO A 213 13.41 -7.92 1.14
CA PRO A 213 12.29 -7.44 1.97
C PRO A 213 12.14 -5.93 2.07
N SER A 214 13.21 -5.15 1.85
CA SER A 214 13.14 -3.69 1.81
C SER A 214 12.14 -3.17 0.78
N LEU A 215 11.98 -3.86 -0.36
CA LEU A 215 11.04 -3.48 -1.41
C LEU A 215 9.57 -3.53 -0.97
N SER A 216 9.26 -4.27 0.10
CA SER A 216 7.93 -4.23 0.73
C SER A 216 7.91 -3.28 1.92
N TYR A 217 8.91 -3.36 2.80
CA TYR A 217 8.80 -2.73 4.11
C TYR A 217 9.16 -1.24 4.10
N LEU A 218 10.05 -0.80 3.22
CA LEU A 218 10.44 0.61 3.09
C LEU A 218 9.29 1.48 2.60
N PHE A 219 8.51 0.96 1.64
CA PHE A 219 7.43 1.71 0.98
C PHE A 219 6.05 1.42 1.56
N SER A 220 5.89 0.40 2.40
CA SER A 220 4.60 0.05 3.02
C SER A 220 4.11 1.09 4.04
N GLY A 221 2.79 1.11 4.25
CA GLY A 221 2.16 1.79 5.38
C GLY A 221 2.43 1.09 6.71
N ARG A 222 1.87 1.61 7.81
CA ARG A 222 2.12 1.06 9.17
C ARG A 222 1.63 -0.37 9.36
N PHE A 223 0.58 -0.75 8.66
CA PHE A 223 -0.07 -2.05 8.83
C PHE A 223 0.54 -3.07 7.86
N ILE A 224 1.48 -3.87 8.36
CA ILE A 224 2.16 -4.95 7.61
C ILE A 224 1.85 -6.33 8.19
N GLY A 225 2.23 -7.39 7.47
CA GLY A 225 2.02 -8.77 7.87
C GLY A 225 0.87 -9.45 7.14
N PRO A 226 0.55 -10.72 7.48
CA PRO A 226 -0.33 -11.61 6.71
C PRO A 226 -1.78 -11.12 6.50
N THR A 227 -2.21 -10.17 7.32
CA THR A 227 -3.57 -9.61 7.32
C THR A 227 -3.60 -8.16 6.85
N SER A 228 -2.49 -7.65 6.33
CA SER A 228 -2.37 -6.30 5.78
C SER A 228 -3.16 -6.12 4.48
N GLN A 229 -3.10 -4.92 3.90
CA GLN A 229 -3.69 -4.64 2.58
C GLN A 229 -2.89 -5.26 1.42
N ALA A 230 -1.61 -5.57 1.65
CA ALA A 230 -0.66 -6.04 0.66
C ALA A 230 0.44 -6.90 1.34
N PRO A 231 0.08 -8.06 1.93
CA PRO A 231 1.02 -8.98 2.55
C PRO A 231 2.00 -9.53 1.50
N ARG A 232 3.24 -9.72 1.93
CA ARG A 232 4.24 -10.45 1.13
C ARG A 232 3.83 -11.91 0.99
N VAL A 233 4.27 -12.52 -0.10
CA VAL A 233 3.95 -13.93 -0.43
C VAL A 233 4.41 -14.92 0.66
N ASP A 234 5.44 -14.58 1.43
CA ASP A 234 6.03 -15.40 2.49
C ASP A 234 5.64 -14.99 3.93
N GLU A 235 4.67 -14.09 4.09
CA GLU A 235 4.10 -13.75 5.41
C GLU A 235 2.87 -14.58 5.78
N GLY A 236 2.29 -15.28 4.79
CA GLY A 236 1.06 -16.06 4.93
C GLY A 236 1.28 -17.51 5.37
N ARG A 237 0.95 -18.45 4.49
CA ARG A 237 1.04 -19.90 4.77
C ARG A 237 2.49 -20.36 4.63
N HIS A 238 2.91 -21.31 5.47
CA HIS A 238 4.29 -21.77 5.48
C HIS A 238 4.69 -22.55 4.22
N GLU A 239 3.71 -23.16 3.53
CA GLU A 239 3.91 -23.92 2.30
C GLU A 239 3.98 -23.03 1.05
N THR A 240 3.57 -21.75 1.13
CA THR A 240 3.41 -20.91 -0.08
C THR A 240 4.68 -20.87 -0.92
N LEU A 241 5.85 -20.70 -0.29
CA LEU A 241 7.13 -20.66 -1.01
C LEU A 241 7.49 -22.00 -1.68
N TYR A 242 7.14 -23.12 -1.05
CA TYR A 242 7.37 -24.44 -1.63
C TYR A 242 6.49 -24.65 -2.87
N GLU A 243 5.20 -24.32 -2.78
CA GLU A 243 4.28 -24.39 -3.92
C GLU A 243 4.64 -23.38 -5.02
N LEU A 244 5.16 -22.20 -4.65
CA LEU A 244 5.60 -21.19 -5.61
C LEU A 244 6.82 -21.64 -6.41
N GLU A 245 7.77 -22.35 -5.78
CA GLU A 245 8.90 -22.98 -6.48
C GLU A 245 8.43 -24.03 -7.50
N ILE A 246 7.39 -24.81 -7.16
CA ILE A 246 6.77 -25.75 -8.11
C ILE A 246 6.12 -24.99 -9.26
N ALA A 247 5.35 -23.95 -8.97
CA ALA A 247 4.70 -23.12 -9.99
C ALA A 247 5.73 -22.50 -10.95
N PHE A 248 6.84 -21.98 -10.44
CA PHE A 248 7.94 -21.44 -11.26
C PHE A 248 8.58 -22.53 -12.14
N ALA A 249 8.80 -23.73 -11.60
CA ALA A 249 9.34 -24.84 -12.37
C ALA A 249 8.39 -25.30 -13.49
N GLU A 250 7.07 -25.34 -13.24
CA GLU A 250 6.08 -25.68 -14.26
C GLU A 250 5.97 -24.61 -15.36
N LEU A 251 5.99 -23.33 -14.99
CA LEU A 251 6.04 -22.23 -15.98
C LEU A 251 7.31 -22.30 -16.85
N ALA A 252 8.47 -22.59 -16.24
CA ALA A 252 9.73 -22.75 -16.97
C ALA A 252 9.70 -23.93 -17.95
N LYS A 253 9.01 -25.03 -17.62
CA LYS A 253 8.84 -26.19 -18.53
C LYS A 253 7.99 -25.86 -19.75
N LEU A 254 6.99 -24.99 -19.60
CA LEU A 254 6.14 -24.56 -20.70
C LEU A 254 6.90 -23.69 -21.70
N GLY A 255 7.84 -22.87 -21.23
CA GLY A 255 8.68 -22.03 -22.11
C GLY A 255 7.84 -21.23 -23.11
N ASP A 256 8.15 -21.33 -24.39
CA ASP A 256 7.44 -20.64 -25.47
C ASP A 256 5.98 -21.09 -25.67
N ASP A 257 5.60 -22.27 -25.15
CA ASP A 257 4.21 -22.77 -25.17
C ASP A 257 3.34 -22.15 -24.05
N THR A 258 3.91 -21.24 -23.25
CA THR A 258 3.18 -20.58 -22.16
C THR A 258 2.10 -19.65 -22.71
N ARG A 259 0.84 -19.96 -22.41
CA ARG A 259 -0.31 -19.10 -22.68
C ARG A 259 -0.54 -18.15 -21.51
N PRO A 260 -1.07 -16.92 -21.74
CA PRO A 260 -1.31 -15.95 -20.67
C PRO A 260 -2.09 -16.48 -19.45
N TRP A 261 -3.10 -17.33 -19.67
CA TRP A 261 -3.89 -17.92 -18.59
C TRP A 261 -3.14 -18.99 -17.78
N HIS A 262 -2.06 -19.57 -18.29
CA HIS A 262 -1.22 -20.49 -17.51
C HIS A 262 -0.55 -19.74 -16.35
N VAL A 263 -0.07 -18.52 -16.60
CA VAL A 263 0.56 -17.67 -15.57
C VAL A 263 -0.44 -17.34 -14.47
N ASP A 264 -1.65 -16.94 -14.86
CA ASP A 264 -2.74 -16.67 -13.92
C ASP A 264 -3.03 -17.89 -13.05
N ARG A 265 -3.27 -19.06 -13.66
CA ARG A 265 -3.66 -20.27 -12.92
C ARG A 265 -2.54 -20.86 -12.07
N ALA A 266 -1.28 -20.67 -12.47
CA ALA A 266 -0.14 -21.10 -11.68
C ALA A 266 0.07 -20.25 -10.41
N LEU A 267 -0.22 -18.93 -10.47
CA LEU A 267 0.16 -18.00 -9.40
C LEU A 267 -1.02 -17.46 -8.57
N ARG A 268 -2.23 -17.37 -9.14
CA ARG A 268 -3.40 -16.73 -8.52
C ARG A 268 -3.70 -17.22 -7.12
N HIS A 269 -3.58 -18.51 -6.86
CA HIS A 269 -3.91 -19.10 -5.56
C HIS A 269 -2.77 -19.01 -4.54
N LEU A 270 -1.58 -18.59 -4.98
CA LEU A 270 -0.40 -18.36 -4.15
C LEU A 270 -0.22 -16.88 -3.81
N LEU A 271 -0.64 -15.99 -4.72
CA LEU A 271 -0.61 -14.54 -4.55
C LEU A 271 -1.92 -14.04 -3.91
N THR A 272 -2.14 -14.42 -2.64
CA THR A 272 -3.34 -14.06 -1.86
C THR A 272 -3.00 -13.71 -0.42
N ASP A 273 -3.92 -13.01 0.26
CA ASP A 273 -3.89 -12.91 1.72
C ASP A 273 -4.25 -14.25 2.40
N ILE A 274 -4.17 -14.31 3.73
CA ILE A 274 -4.49 -15.55 4.47
C ILE A 274 -5.95 -16.02 4.31
N THR A 275 -6.85 -15.14 3.85
CA THR A 275 -8.26 -15.47 3.57
C THR A 275 -8.49 -15.94 2.14
N GLY A 276 -7.46 -15.92 1.28
CA GLY A 276 -7.53 -16.28 -0.13
C GLY A 276 -7.94 -15.14 -1.05
N ASN A 277 -7.87 -13.88 -0.58
CA ASN A 277 -8.22 -12.72 -1.39
C ASN A 277 -7.03 -12.27 -2.24
N THR A 278 -7.17 -12.36 -3.56
CA THR A 278 -6.17 -11.97 -4.57
C THR A 278 -6.01 -10.46 -4.70
N HIS A 279 -7.06 -9.69 -4.38
CA HIS A 279 -7.01 -8.23 -4.41
C HIS A 279 -6.20 -7.65 -3.24
N ARG A 280 -5.95 -8.47 -2.21
CA ARG A 280 -5.19 -8.09 -1.02
C ARG A 280 -3.83 -8.77 -1.00
N SER A 281 -3.19 -8.96 -2.14
CA SER A 281 -1.80 -9.42 -2.22
C SER A 281 -0.88 -8.28 -2.64
N GLU A 282 0.39 -8.35 -2.27
CA GLU A 282 1.38 -7.37 -2.74
C GLU A 282 1.48 -7.32 -4.27
N PHE A 283 1.44 -8.49 -4.91
CA PHE A 283 1.41 -8.68 -6.35
C PHE A 283 0.00 -9.09 -6.80
N CYS A 284 -0.85 -8.10 -7.03
CA CYS A 284 -2.24 -8.32 -7.40
C CYS A 284 -2.35 -8.67 -8.90
N VAL A 285 -2.72 -9.92 -9.18
CA VAL A 285 -2.87 -10.47 -10.55
C VAL A 285 -4.32 -10.49 -11.04
N ASP A 286 -5.25 -9.83 -10.34
CA ASP A 286 -6.67 -9.82 -10.73
C ASP A 286 -6.93 -9.26 -12.12
N LYS A 287 -6.10 -8.29 -12.52
CA LYS A 287 -6.18 -7.63 -13.82
C LYS A 287 -5.18 -8.22 -14.84
N LEU A 288 -4.45 -9.29 -14.50
CA LEU A 288 -3.42 -9.87 -15.35
C LEU A 288 -4.05 -10.68 -16.49
N PHE A 289 -4.55 -11.88 -16.21
CA PHE A 289 -5.20 -12.72 -17.21
C PHE A 289 -6.16 -13.75 -16.59
N SER A 290 -7.17 -13.31 -15.83
CA SER A 290 -8.22 -14.23 -15.39
C SER A 290 -9.04 -14.72 -16.59
N PRO A 291 -9.20 -16.03 -16.80
CA PRO A 291 -10.01 -16.54 -17.90
C PRO A 291 -11.52 -16.38 -17.64
N ASP A 292 -11.93 -15.92 -16.46
CA ASP A 292 -13.34 -15.91 -16.03
C ASP A 292 -14.11 -14.67 -16.50
N SER A 293 -13.44 -13.59 -16.90
CA SER A 293 -14.06 -12.39 -17.49
C SER A 293 -13.09 -11.60 -18.39
N GLU A 294 -13.59 -10.83 -19.34
CA GLU A 294 -12.79 -9.91 -20.15
C GLU A 294 -12.22 -8.75 -19.32
N ARG A 295 -12.88 -8.38 -18.21
CA ARG A 295 -12.35 -7.40 -17.25
C ARG A 295 -11.10 -7.88 -16.53
N GLY A 296 -10.88 -9.19 -16.45
CA GLY A 296 -9.70 -9.80 -15.84
C GLY A 296 -8.52 -10.03 -16.81
N ARG A 297 -8.69 -9.74 -18.10
CA ARG A 297 -7.69 -10.00 -19.17
C ARG A 297 -7.04 -8.71 -19.66
N LEU A 298 -6.53 -7.90 -18.73
CA LEU A 298 -5.97 -6.58 -19.06
C LEU A 298 -4.46 -6.61 -19.28
N GLY A 299 -3.79 -7.69 -18.91
CA GLY A 299 -2.33 -7.78 -18.92
C GLY A 299 -1.69 -6.86 -17.89
N LEU A 300 -2.40 -6.52 -16.81
CA LEU A 300 -1.94 -5.58 -15.79
C LEU A 300 -1.55 -6.32 -14.50
N LEU A 301 -0.38 -5.99 -13.96
CA LEU A 301 0.01 -6.29 -12.59
C LEU A 301 -0.14 -5.02 -11.76
N GLU A 302 -0.84 -5.12 -10.64
CA GLU A 302 -0.98 -4.03 -9.68
C GLU A 302 -0.10 -4.31 -8.46
N LEU A 303 0.92 -3.48 -8.25
CA LEU A 303 1.76 -3.53 -7.07
C LEU A 303 1.12 -2.70 -5.97
N ARG A 304 0.76 -3.36 -4.87
CA ARG A 304 -0.03 -2.76 -3.78
C ARG A 304 0.77 -2.43 -2.53
N GLY A 305 2.03 -2.86 -2.46
CA GLY A 305 2.94 -2.66 -1.33
C GLY A 305 3.47 -1.23 -1.14
N PHE A 306 2.89 -0.23 -1.81
CA PHE A 306 3.34 1.16 -1.79
C PHE A 306 2.32 2.05 -1.08
N GLU A 307 2.77 2.77 -0.05
CA GLU A 307 2.05 3.87 0.60
C GLU A 307 2.23 5.15 -0.21
N MET A 308 1.22 6.03 -0.15
CA MET A 308 1.29 7.38 -0.70
C MET A 308 2.36 8.21 0.01
N PRO A 309 3.42 8.64 -0.69
CA PRO A 309 4.44 9.48 -0.09
C PRO A 309 3.95 10.95 -0.02
N PRO A 310 4.54 11.77 0.87
CA PRO A 310 4.10 13.15 1.10
C PRO A 310 4.43 14.10 -0.06
N HIS A 311 5.31 13.71 -0.99
CA HIS A 311 5.80 14.57 -2.08
C HIS A 311 5.71 13.88 -3.45
N PRO A 312 5.34 14.60 -4.54
CA PRO A 312 5.26 14.03 -5.88
C PRO A 312 6.59 13.42 -6.36
N ASP A 313 7.72 14.05 -6.08
CA ASP A 313 9.05 13.51 -6.45
C ASP A 313 9.31 12.14 -5.83
N MET A 314 8.87 11.90 -4.58
CA MET A 314 8.96 10.58 -3.97
C MET A 314 8.04 9.58 -4.70
N ALA A 315 6.81 9.96 -5.06
CA ALA A 315 5.94 9.09 -5.85
C ALA A 315 6.59 8.73 -7.20
N LEU A 316 7.27 9.69 -7.84
CA LEU A 316 8.02 9.47 -9.07
C LEU A 316 9.21 8.53 -8.84
N VAL A 317 9.97 8.66 -7.75
CA VAL A 317 11.08 7.74 -7.42
C VAL A 317 10.57 6.29 -7.23
N GLN A 318 9.39 6.08 -6.59
CA GLN A 318 8.78 4.74 -6.52
C GLN A 318 8.50 4.19 -7.93
N GLY A 319 7.92 5.00 -8.81
CA GLY A 319 7.68 4.64 -10.22
C GLY A 319 8.96 4.36 -11.00
N LEU A 320 10.01 5.16 -10.77
CA LEU A 320 11.33 4.99 -11.39
C LEU A 320 11.99 3.68 -10.96
N LEU A 321 11.95 3.36 -9.66
CA LEU A 321 12.49 2.10 -9.12
C LEU A 321 11.81 0.89 -9.76
N VAL A 322 10.48 0.88 -9.79
CA VAL A 322 9.71 -0.21 -10.41
C VAL A 322 10.05 -0.33 -11.90
N ARG A 323 10.10 0.80 -12.62
CA ARG A 323 10.45 0.82 -14.05
C ARG A 323 11.87 0.33 -14.31
N ALA A 324 12.83 0.71 -13.47
CA ALA A 324 14.22 0.27 -13.53
C ALA A 324 14.33 -1.25 -13.33
N LEU A 325 13.64 -1.79 -12.32
CA LEU A 325 13.62 -3.22 -12.04
C LEU A 325 12.97 -4.01 -13.19
N VAL A 326 11.85 -3.53 -13.74
CA VAL A 326 11.23 -4.14 -14.93
C VAL A 326 12.20 -4.16 -16.11
N ALA A 327 12.88 -3.05 -16.39
CA ALA A 327 13.87 -2.98 -17.47
C ALA A 327 15.05 -3.94 -17.22
N ARG A 328 15.56 -3.98 -15.98
CA ARG A 328 16.63 -4.90 -15.56
C ARG A 328 16.24 -6.36 -15.80
N PHE A 329 15.06 -6.77 -15.36
CA PHE A 329 14.61 -8.16 -15.50
C PHE A 329 14.25 -8.53 -16.93
N TRP A 330 13.81 -7.56 -17.74
CA TRP A 330 13.54 -7.77 -19.16
C TRP A 330 14.81 -8.12 -19.93
N GLU A 331 15.90 -7.39 -19.67
CA GLU A 331 17.21 -7.61 -20.30
C GLU A 331 17.88 -8.88 -19.75
N ALA A 332 17.88 -9.02 -18.41
CA ALA A 332 18.50 -10.14 -17.71
C ALA A 332 17.53 -10.72 -16.66
N PRO A 333 16.86 -11.84 -16.95
CA PRO A 333 15.95 -12.49 -15.99
C PRO A 333 16.63 -12.80 -14.66
N TYR A 334 15.92 -12.54 -13.56
CA TYR A 334 16.42 -12.85 -12.22
C TYR A 334 16.00 -14.27 -11.83
N THR A 335 16.97 -15.11 -11.47
CA THR A 335 16.73 -16.50 -11.10
C THR A 335 17.44 -16.81 -9.79
N GLY A 336 16.79 -17.60 -8.95
CA GLY A 336 17.33 -17.97 -7.64
C GLY A 336 16.35 -18.83 -6.86
N LYS A 337 16.86 -19.52 -5.84
CA LYS A 337 16.01 -20.27 -4.90
C LYS A 337 15.44 -19.31 -3.87
N LEU A 338 14.13 -19.43 -3.60
CA LEU A 338 13.47 -18.56 -2.64
C LEU A 338 14.04 -18.77 -1.23
N VAL A 339 14.30 -17.68 -0.54
CA VAL A 339 14.97 -17.70 0.76
C VAL A 339 13.94 -18.02 1.85
N ARG A 340 14.21 -19.04 2.67
CA ARG A 340 13.39 -19.33 3.86
C ARG A 340 13.78 -18.40 4.99
N TRP A 341 13.24 -17.18 4.98
CA TRP A 341 13.55 -16.16 5.99
C TRP A 341 13.10 -16.59 7.40
N GLY A 342 11.91 -17.19 7.52
CA GLY A 342 11.32 -17.52 8.81
C GLY A 342 11.17 -16.28 9.69
N THR A 343 11.44 -16.40 10.98
CA THR A 343 11.36 -15.27 11.93
C THR A 343 12.36 -14.15 11.62
N ARG A 344 13.45 -14.43 10.89
CA ARG A 344 14.42 -13.40 10.48
C ARG A 344 13.79 -12.30 9.63
N LEU A 345 12.70 -12.61 8.90
CA LEU A 345 11.96 -11.63 8.12
C LEU A 345 11.50 -10.48 9.00
N HIS A 346 10.84 -10.80 10.12
CA HIS A 346 10.31 -9.80 11.06
C HIS A 346 11.31 -9.37 12.12
N ASP A 347 12.35 -10.13 12.39
CA ASP A 347 13.41 -9.75 13.34
C ASP A 347 14.40 -8.74 12.74
N SER A 348 14.77 -8.91 11.47
CA SER A 348 15.78 -8.08 10.79
C SER A 348 15.14 -6.96 9.97
N PHE A 349 14.30 -7.31 9.00
CA PHE A 349 13.85 -6.37 7.96
C PHE A 349 12.71 -5.45 8.40
N LEU A 350 12.43 -5.39 9.69
CA LEU A 350 11.58 -4.37 10.30
C LEU A 350 12.39 -3.28 11.00
N LEU A 351 13.72 -3.42 11.03
CA LEU A 351 14.64 -2.45 11.59
C LEU A 351 15.28 -1.60 10.47
N PRO A 352 15.40 -0.27 10.65
CA PRO A 352 15.89 0.65 9.62
C PRO A 352 17.24 0.27 9.02
N ALA A 353 18.20 -0.18 9.84
CA ALA A 353 19.55 -0.48 9.37
C ALA A 353 19.56 -1.63 8.36
N PHE A 354 18.82 -2.71 8.62
CA PHE A 354 18.77 -3.85 7.71
C PHE A 354 17.92 -3.57 6.46
N VAL A 355 16.88 -2.76 6.58
CA VAL A 355 16.13 -2.28 5.40
C VAL A 355 16.99 -1.36 4.53
N GLY A 356 17.76 -0.47 5.14
CA GLY A 356 18.70 0.42 4.45
C GLY A 356 19.83 -0.35 3.76
N ALA A 357 20.39 -1.37 4.40
CA ALA A 357 21.40 -2.23 3.80
C ALA A 357 20.83 -3.03 2.61
N ASP A 358 19.65 -3.66 2.78
CA ASP A 358 19.01 -4.45 1.73
C ASP A 358 18.61 -3.61 0.51
N ILE A 359 18.08 -2.40 0.71
CA ILE A 359 17.74 -1.53 -0.42
C ILE A 359 18.99 -1.00 -1.13
N ALA A 360 20.12 -0.85 -0.43
CA ALA A 360 21.39 -0.51 -1.07
C ALA A 360 21.87 -1.64 -2.00
N GLU A 361 21.68 -2.92 -1.62
CA GLU A 361 21.96 -4.06 -2.51
C GLU A 361 21.11 -4.02 -3.79
N VAL A 362 19.83 -3.63 -3.69
CA VAL A 362 18.97 -3.43 -4.87
C VAL A 362 19.52 -2.34 -5.80
N VAL A 363 20.00 -1.23 -5.23
CA VAL A 363 20.60 -0.14 -6.01
C VAL A 363 21.90 -0.58 -6.67
N ASP A 364 22.73 -1.35 -5.97
CA ASP A 364 23.97 -1.88 -6.51
C ASP A 364 23.71 -2.89 -7.65
N ASP A 365 22.71 -3.78 -7.52
CA ASP A 365 22.27 -4.65 -8.63
C ASP A 365 21.85 -3.84 -9.86
N LEU A 366 21.05 -2.78 -9.69
CA LEU A 366 20.66 -1.91 -10.81
C LEU A 366 21.88 -1.27 -11.49
N ARG A 367 22.86 -0.79 -10.71
CA ARG A 367 24.09 -0.18 -11.24
C ARG A 367 24.99 -1.17 -11.96
N GLU A 368 25.13 -2.38 -11.41
CA GLU A 368 25.86 -3.48 -12.06
C GLU A 368 25.25 -3.85 -13.42
N HIS A 369 23.93 -3.68 -13.58
CA HIS A 369 23.21 -3.87 -14.84
C HIS A 369 23.11 -2.59 -15.69
N GLY A 370 23.95 -1.59 -15.42
CA GLY A 370 24.07 -0.37 -16.24
C GLY A 370 22.94 0.64 -16.06
N ILE A 371 22.10 0.50 -15.04
CA ILE A 371 21.05 1.46 -14.70
C ILE A 371 21.57 2.36 -13.58
N ALA A 372 21.85 3.63 -13.92
CA ALA A 372 22.36 4.62 -12.98
C ALA A 372 21.28 5.11 -12.01
N PHE A 373 20.91 4.24 -11.05
CA PHE A 373 20.02 4.58 -9.94
C PHE A 373 20.86 5.04 -8.74
N GLU A 374 20.47 6.11 -8.06
CA GLU A 374 21.23 6.63 -6.91
C GLU A 374 20.56 6.29 -5.58
N ALA A 375 21.36 5.73 -4.65
CA ALA A 375 20.88 5.38 -3.31
C ALA A 375 20.32 6.60 -2.54
N ALA A 376 20.92 7.79 -2.73
CA ALA A 376 20.48 9.02 -2.07
C ALA A 376 19.04 9.43 -2.42
N TRP A 377 18.49 8.96 -3.54
CA TRP A 377 17.08 9.20 -3.88
C TRP A 377 16.12 8.47 -2.93
N LEU A 378 16.60 7.48 -2.18
CA LEU A 378 15.83 6.68 -1.24
C LEU A 378 15.94 7.17 0.23
N ASP A 379 16.87 8.08 0.53
CA ASP A 379 17.04 8.66 1.87
C ASP A 379 15.74 9.29 2.42
N PRO A 380 14.92 10.02 1.63
CA PRO A 380 13.66 10.56 2.12
C PRO A 380 12.67 9.47 2.55
N PHE A 381 12.70 8.29 1.92
CA PHE A 381 11.83 7.17 2.30
C PHE A 381 12.31 6.53 3.61
N LEU A 382 13.63 6.39 3.79
CA LEU A 382 14.19 5.90 5.05
C LEU A 382 13.86 6.83 6.21
N GLU A 383 13.97 8.14 6.03
CA GLU A 383 13.60 9.11 7.07
C GLU A 383 12.08 9.16 7.30
N PHE A 384 11.27 9.10 6.24
CA PHE A 384 9.82 9.09 6.37
C PHE A 384 9.30 7.82 7.06
N ARG A 385 9.86 6.65 6.70
CA ARG A 385 9.46 5.35 7.25
C ARG A 385 10.03 5.10 8.65
N PHE A 386 11.25 5.54 8.90
CA PHE A 386 12.00 5.33 10.13
C PHE A 386 12.54 6.64 10.69
N PRO A 387 11.66 7.59 11.08
CA PRO A 387 12.07 8.88 11.59
C PRO A 387 12.98 8.74 12.81
N ARG A 388 13.98 9.60 12.88
CA ARG A 388 14.85 9.68 14.06
C ARG A 388 14.06 10.20 15.28
N LEU A 389 14.18 9.48 16.39
CA LEU A 389 13.58 9.87 17.68
C LEU A 389 14.51 10.77 18.48
N GLY A 390 15.82 10.51 18.42
CA GLY A 390 16.85 11.35 19.05
C GLY A 390 18.19 10.63 19.17
N SER A 391 19.22 11.34 19.63
CA SER A 391 20.55 10.78 19.87
C SER A 391 21.25 11.42 21.07
N VAL A 392 22.25 10.72 21.62
CA VAL A 392 23.10 11.20 22.72
C VAL A 392 24.53 10.66 22.55
N ASP A 393 25.52 11.50 22.87
CA ASP A 393 26.92 11.10 22.93
C ASP A 393 27.35 10.86 24.38
N VAL A 394 27.87 9.66 24.66
CA VAL A 394 28.33 9.25 26.00
C VAL A 394 29.62 8.47 25.87
N ALA A 395 30.66 8.89 26.61
CA ALA A 395 31.95 8.22 26.65
C ALA A 395 32.60 7.97 25.26
N GLY A 396 32.33 8.83 24.29
CA GLY A 396 32.84 8.70 22.91
C GLY A 396 32.04 7.75 22.02
N LEU A 397 30.90 7.24 22.49
CA LEU A 397 29.92 6.49 21.70
C LEU A 397 28.68 7.34 21.44
N THR A 398 28.12 7.22 20.24
CA THR A 398 26.84 7.83 19.88
C THR A 398 25.75 6.77 19.95
N ILE A 399 24.69 7.02 20.73
CA ILE A 399 23.48 6.20 20.78
C ILE A 399 22.37 6.95 20.04
N GLU A 400 21.87 6.39 18.95
CA GLU A 400 20.74 6.92 18.17
C GLU A 400 19.52 6.00 18.31
N LEU A 401 18.34 6.60 18.50
CA LEU A 401 17.05 5.92 18.48
C LEU A 401 16.27 6.31 17.23
N ARG A 402 15.77 5.32 16.49
CA ARG A 402 14.84 5.51 15.37
C ARG A 402 13.60 4.66 15.60
N SER A 403 12.44 5.11 15.10
CA SER A 403 11.28 4.23 15.07
C SER A 403 11.56 3.04 14.15
N ALA A 404 11.02 1.88 14.49
CA ALA A 404 11.08 0.68 13.68
C ALA A 404 9.67 0.16 13.39
N ILE A 405 9.55 -0.75 12.44
CA ILE A 405 8.25 -1.32 12.08
C ILE A 405 7.86 -2.36 13.13
N GLU A 406 6.61 -2.33 13.55
CA GLU A 406 5.99 -3.37 14.37
C GLU A 406 4.66 -3.79 13.72
N PRO A 407 4.50 -5.06 13.33
CA PRO A 407 3.25 -5.54 12.77
C PRO A 407 2.15 -5.54 13.83
N TRP A 408 1.00 -4.94 13.53
CA TRP A 408 -0.18 -5.04 14.39
C TRP A 408 -0.97 -6.29 14.04
N HIS A 409 -0.95 -7.28 14.91
CA HIS A 409 -1.66 -8.52 14.66
C HIS A 409 -3.17 -8.34 14.77
N VAL A 410 -3.91 -8.86 13.79
CA VAL A 410 -5.37 -8.98 13.89
C VAL A 410 -5.73 -9.90 15.05
N LEU A 411 -6.61 -9.42 15.91
CA LEU A 411 -7.15 -10.14 17.06
C LEU A 411 -8.32 -11.05 16.65
N GLY A 412 -8.74 -11.90 17.59
CA GLY A 412 -9.93 -12.72 17.42
C GLY A 412 -11.19 -11.90 17.12
N GLU A 413 -12.16 -12.53 16.47
CA GLU A 413 -13.44 -11.89 16.14
C GLU A 413 -14.23 -11.51 17.40
N GLU A 414 -14.76 -10.29 17.41
CA GLU A 414 -15.66 -9.81 18.46
C GLU A 414 -17.07 -9.57 17.89
N MET A 415 -18.09 -10.05 18.59
CA MET A 415 -19.48 -9.71 18.27
C MET A 415 -19.83 -8.33 18.83
N ARG A 416 -20.23 -7.42 17.93
CA ARG A 416 -20.77 -6.10 18.27
C ARG A 416 -22.25 -6.04 17.89
N SER A 417 -22.98 -5.09 18.45
CA SER A 417 -24.43 -4.92 18.23
C SER A 417 -24.84 -4.74 16.76
N GLY A 418 -23.89 -4.45 15.85
CA GLY A 418 -24.11 -4.29 14.41
C GLY A 418 -23.35 -5.27 13.51
N GLY A 419 -22.64 -6.27 14.04
CA GLY A 419 -21.88 -7.23 13.24
C GLY A 419 -20.63 -7.80 13.91
N VAL A 420 -19.83 -8.52 13.13
CA VAL A 420 -18.52 -9.04 13.56
C VAL A 420 -17.46 -7.99 13.26
N ALA A 421 -16.64 -7.67 14.26
CA ALA A 421 -15.47 -6.80 14.10
C ALA A 421 -14.18 -7.58 14.37
N ARG A 422 -13.11 -7.22 13.68
CA ARG A 422 -11.76 -7.71 13.94
C ARG A 422 -10.88 -6.50 14.23
N TYR A 423 -10.40 -6.40 15.47
CA TYR A 423 -9.47 -5.35 15.87
C TYR A 423 -8.03 -5.77 15.62
N VAL A 424 -7.12 -4.82 15.71
CA VAL A 424 -5.67 -5.07 15.65
C VAL A 424 -5.04 -4.70 16.98
N ASP A 425 -4.02 -5.45 17.40
CA ASP A 425 -3.22 -5.10 18.56
C ASP A 425 -2.22 -3.99 18.21
N SER A 426 -2.66 -2.75 18.37
CA SER A 426 -1.82 -1.55 18.21
C SER A 426 -1.12 -1.15 19.51
N SER A 427 -1.13 -2.00 20.55
CA SER A 427 -0.52 -1.71 21.86
C SER A 427 0.99 -1.84 21.88
N VAL A 428 1.57 -2.47 20.86
CA VAL A 428 2.99 -2.80 20.78
C VAL A 428 3.66 -1.94 19.72
N GLU A 429 4.84 -1.44 20.06
CA GLU A 429 5.68 -0.66 19.17
C GLU A 429 7.12 -1.19 19.21
N ARG A 430 7.94 -0.71 18.27
CA ARG A 430 9.34 -1.06 18.16
C ARG A 430 10.20 0.17 17.87
N VAL A 431 11.36 0.23 18.50
CA VAL A 431 12.43 1.17 18.17
C VAL A 431 13.69 0.41 17.78
N GLN A 432 14.51 0.97 16.90
CA GLN A 432 15.89 0.54 16.74
C GLN A 432 16.79 1.44 17.58
N VAL A 433 17.69 0.82 18.33
CA VAL A 433 18.86 1.49 18.89
C VAL A 433 20.05 1.20 17.98
N ALA A 434 20.77 2.25 17.60
CA ALA A 434 22.03 2.19 16.87
C ALA A 434 23.13 2.78 17.75
N VAL A 435 24.28 2.11 17.80
CA VAL A 435 25.45 2.55 18.54
C VAL A 435 26.64 2.62 17.61
N THR A 436 27.23 3.81 17.51
CA THR A 436 28.44 4.06 16.72
C THR A 436 29.61 4.36 17.66
N GLY A 437 30.76 3.76 17.36
CA GLY A 437 32.00 3.88 18.13
C GLY A 437 32.44 2.56 18.76
N THR A 438 33.59 2.56 19.42
CA THR A 438 34.20 1.32 19.93
C THR A 438 33.59 0.88 21.26
N LEU A 439 32.61 -0.01 21.20
CA LEU A 439 31.96 -0.61 22.36
C LEU A 439 32.89 -1.60 23.09
N GLY A 440 33.53 -2.49 22.32
CA GLY A 440 34.42 -3.54 22.82
C GLY A 440 33.77 -4.41 23.90
N ASP A 441 34.59 -5.05 24.74
CA ASP A 441 34.10 -5.80 25.91
C ASP A 441 33.80 -4.91 27.12
N ARG A 442 34.06 -3.60 27.00
CA ARG A 442 33.97 -2.65 28.12
C ARG A 442 32.55 -2.16 28.34
N TYR A 443 31.86 -1.77 27.27
CA TYR A 443 30.55 -1.15 27.40
C TYR A 443 29.42 -2.15 27.11
N ALA A 444 28.22 -1.86 27.57
CA ALA A 444 26.99 -2.52 27.16
C ALA A 444 25.86 -1.49 27.15
N VAL A 445 24.89 -1.64 26.25
CA VAL A 445 23.67 -0.85 26.28
C VAL A 445 22.56 -1.68 26.93
N THR A 446 21.84 -1.08 27.87
CA THR A 446 20.62 -1.68 28.44
C THR A 446 19.41 -0.81 28.13
N CYS A 447 18.23 -1.41 28.10
CA CYS A 447 16.94 -0.72 28.05
C CYS A 447 16.10 -1.18 29.24
N ASN A 448 15.70 -0.24 30.10
CA ASN A 448 15.01 -0.51 31.37
C ASN A 448 15.74 -1.58 32.21
N GLY A 449 17.07 -1.49 32.28
CA GLY A 449 17.93 -2.41 33.04
C GLY A 449 18.22 -3.76 32.35
N VAL A 450 17.61 -4.04 31.20
CA VAL A 450 17.81 -5.29 30.45
C VAL A 450 18.82 -5.08 29.33
N PRO A 451 19.88 -5.90 29.21
CA PRO A 451 20.84 -5.78 28.12
C PRO A 451 20.21 -5.88 26.74
N VAL A 452 20.61 -4.96 25.87
CA VAL A 452 20.25 -4.96 24.45
C VAL A 452 21.33 -5.69 23.67
N GLN A 453 20.93 -6.75 22.95
CA GLN A 453 21.85 -7.55 22.13
C GLN A 453 22.09 -6.84 20.80
N LEU A 454 23.17 -6.06 20.74
CA LEU A 454 23.56 -5.31 19.55
C LEU A 454 24.28 -6.21 18.53
N HIS A 455 23.94 -6.04 17.25
CA HIS A 455 24.50 -6.79 16.12
C HIS A 455 25.06 -5.83 15.07
N PRO A 456 26.09 -6.21 14.31
CA PRO A 456 26.55 -5.40 13.18
C PRO A 456 25.42 -5.13 12.19
N ALA A 457 25.21 -3.85 11.83
CA ALA A 457 24.29 -3.44 10.78
C ALA A 457 24.79 -3.81 9.37
N GLY A 458 26.10 -4.03 9.22
CA GLY A 458 26.78 -4.31 7.98
C GLY A 458 28.30 -4.45 8.20
N THR A 459 29.11 -3.92 7.29
CA THR A 459 30.58 -3.96 7.36
C THR A 459 31.21 -2.83 8.18
N GLY A 460 30.41 -1.88 8.68
CA GLY A 460 30.86 -0.74 9.49
C GLY A 460 30.97 -1.03 10.99
N GLU A 461 31.33 -0.01 11.76
CA GLU A 461 31.42 -0.05 13.23
C GLU A 461 30.07 0.16 13.94
N GLU A 462 28.98 0.35 13.18
CA GLU A 462 27.65 0.55 13.74
C GLU A 462 27.04 -0.78 14.20
N LEU A 463 26.61 -0.81 15.46
CA LEU A 463 25.89 -1.94 16.04
C LEU A 463 24.44 -1.55 16.33
N VAL A 464 23.50 -2.43 15.99
CA VAL A 464 22.06 -2.15 16.06
C VAL A 464 21.29 -3.27 16.73
N ALA A 465 20.15 -2.91 17.33
CA ALA A 465 19.16 -3.86 17.82
C ALA A 465 17.76 -3.25 17.84
N GLY A 466 16.75 -4.09 17.71
CA GLY A 466 15.37 -3.74 18.00
C GLY A 466 15.08 -3.79 19.50
N VAL A 467 14.24 -2.88 19.98
CA VAL A 467 13.56 -2.99 21.27
C VAL A 467 12.06 -2.96 21.01
N ARG A 468 11.39 -4.08 21.30
CA ARG A 468 9.94 -4.25 21.21
C ARG A 468 9.32 -4.07 22.58
N TYR A 469 8.27 -3.28 22.67
CA TYR A 469 7.72 -2.84 23.95
C TYR A 469 6.23 -2.52 23.85
N ARG A 470 5.55 -2.52 25.00
CA ARG A 470 4.14 -2.10 25.08
C ARG A 470 4.05 -0.58 25.27
N ALA A 471 3.47 0.11 24.30
CA ALA A 471 3.31 1.55 24.27
C ALA A 471 2.08 2.04 25.05
N TRP A 472 0.97 1.30 25.01
CA TRP A 472 -0.25 1.59 25.76
C TRP A 472 -0.98 0.29 26.11
N ALA A 473 -2.04 0.32 26.93
CA ALA A 473 -2.70 -0.90 27.44
C ALA A 473 -4.21 -0.88 27.19
N PRO A 474 -4.68 -1.23 25.96
CA PRO A 474 -6.10 -1.45 25.72
C PRO A 474 -6.62 -2.68 26.46
N PRO A 475 -7.92 -2.72 26.79
CA PRO A 475 -8.54 -3.90 27.36
C PRO A 475 -8.57 -5.10 26.38
N SER A 476 -8.60 -4.84 25.07
CA SER A 476 -8.48 -5.87 24.02
C SER A 476 -7.12 -5.75 23.34
N ALA A 477 -6.20 -6.66 23.69
CA ALA A 477 -4.86 -6.82 23.13
C ALA A 477 -4.34 -8.23 23.41
N LEU A 478 -3.26 -8.62 22.73
CA LEU A 478 -2.52 -9.83 23.11
C LEU A 478 -1.92 -9.60 24.50
N HIS A 479 -2.06 -10.55 25.42
CA HIS A 479 -1.49 -10.46 26.78
C HIS A 479 -1.91 -9.19 27.56
N PRO A 480 -3.20 -8.98 27.87
CA PRO A 480 -3.71 -7.74 28.46
C PRO A 480 -3.16 -7.41 29.86
N THR A 481 -2.54 -8.37 30.54
CA THR A 481 -1.96 -8.18 31.88
C THR A 481 -0.56 -7.55 31.87
N ILE A 482 0.09 -7.46 30.71
CA ILE A 482 1.41 -6.82 30.60
C ILE A 482 1.24 -5.30 30.65
N GLY A 483 1.98 -4.64 31.53
CA GLY A 483 1.94 -3.18 31.71
C GLY A 483 2.58 -2.41 30.56
N VAL A 484 2.43 -1.08 30.59
CA VAL A 484 3.09 -0.17 29.64
C VAL A 484 4.58 -0.05 29.99
N HIS A 485 5.44 -0.14 28.98
CA HIS A 485 6.88 0.02 29.09
C HIS A 485 7.25 1.44 28.67
N SER A 486 6.85 2.44 29.45
CA SER A 486 7.18 3.84 29.21
C SER A 486 7.47 4.54 30.54
N PRO A 487 8.56 5.34 30.63
CA PRO A 487 9.53 5.58 29.56
C PRO A 487 10.42 4.36 29.25
N LEU A 488 11.07 4.40 28.09
CA LEU A 488 12.21 3.56 27.75
C LEU A 488 13.49 4.30 28.15
N VAL A 489 14.23 3.76 29.11
CA VAL A 489 15.48 4.31 29.63
C VAL A 489 16.63 3.50 29.06
N PHE A 490 17.46 4.13 28.25
CA PHE A 490 18.65 3.51 27.67
C PHE A 490 19.88 3.93 28.45
N ASP A 491 20.62 2.96 28.99
CA ASP A 491 21.83 3.16 29.80
C ASP A 491 23.06 2.59 29.08
N LEU A 492 24.14 3.37 29.03
CA LEU A 492 25.47 2.89 28.68
C LEU A 492 26.18 2.45 29.96
N VAL A 493 26.40 1.15 30.11
CA VAL A 493 27.00 0.53 31.30
C VAL A 493 28.47 0.24 31.05
N ASP A 494 29.36 0.75 31.91
CA ASP A 494 30.77 0.37 31.94
C ASP A 494 30.94 -0.90 32.79
N ARG A 495 31.18 -2.03 32.11
CA ARG A 495 31.31 -3.37 32.70
C ARG A 495 32.59 -3.55 33.51
N TRP A 496 33.56 -2.65 33.37
CA TRP A 496 34.78 -2.71 34.18
C TRP A 496 34.59 -2.06 35.55
N ASN A 497 33.61 -1.15 35.65
CA ASN A 497 33.32 -0.38 36.85
C ASN A 497 31.91 -0.66 37.40
N ASP A 498 31.19 -1.61 36.82
CA ASP A 498 29.82 -2.03 37.17
C ASP A 498 28.89 -0.84 37.43
N ARG A 499 28.83 0.10 36.48
CA ARG A 499 28.04 1.33 36.63
C ARG A 499 27.52 1.89 35.30
N SER A 500 26.36 2.55 35.35
CA SER A 500 25.92 3.40 34.24
C SER A 500 26.78 4.67 34.18
N VAL A 501 27.23 5.03 32.97
CA VAL A 501 28.06 6.21 32.70
C VAL A 501 27.31 7.30 31.93
N GLY A 502 26.08 7.04 31.49
CA GLY A 502 25.21 7.98 30.79
C GLY A 502 24.16 7.26 29.95
N GLY A 503 23.35 8.02 29.22
CA GLY A 503 22.30 7.44 28.38
C GLY A 503 21.20 8.44 28.01
N CYS A 504 20.07 7.94 27.55
CA CYS A 504 18.93 8.75 27.13
C CYS A 504 17.59 8.12 27.55
N THR A 505 16.51 8.89 27.42
CA THR A 505 15.16 8.43 27.73
C THR A 505 14.21 8.78 26.60
N TYR A 506 13.36 7.82 26.23
CA TYR A 506 12.29 8.00 25.26
C TYR A 506 10.94 7.75 25.93
N HIS A 507 9.97 8.62 25.68
CA HIS A 507 8.62 8.55 26.21
C HIS A 507 7.63 8.26 25.09
N VAL A 508 6.67 7.37 25.33
CA VAL A 508 5.63 7.07 24.32
C VAL A 508 4.68 8.24 24.12
N VAL A 509 4.31 8.86 25.24
CA VAL A 509 3.50 10.09 25.31
C VAL A 509 4.33 11.24 25.84
N HIS A 510 3.83 12.47 25.73
CA HIS A 510 4.53 13.64 26.25
C HIS A 510 4.91 13.46 27.73
N PRO A 511 6.17 13.74 28.16
CA PRO A 511 6.66 13.46 29.52
C PRO A 511 5.81 14.07 30.64
N GLY A 512 5.18 15.22 30.38
CA GLY A 512 4.22 15.87 31.29
C GLY A 512 2.84 15.22 31.38
N GLY A 513 2.62 14.02 30.83
CA GLY A 513 1.32 13.33 30.82
C GLY A 513 0.26 14.00 29.94
N ARG A 514 0.69 14.82 28.97
CA ARG A 514 -0.20 15.59 28.12
C ARG A 514 -0.76 14.71 27.01
N HIS A 515 -2.08 14.60 26.96
CA HIS A 515 -2.80 14.08 25.80
C HIS A 515 -3.23 15.26 24.92
N TYR A 516 -3.07 15.13 23.61
CA TYR A 516 -3.51 16.14 22.66
C TYR A 516 -4.95 15.85 22.25
N ASP A 517 -5.84 16.85 22.38
CA ASP A 517 -7.24 16.75 21.98
C ASP A 517 -7.47 17.06 20.49
N SER A 518 -6.44 17.58 19.81
CA SER A 518 -6.49 17.98 18.40
C SER A 518 -5.32 17.42 17.62
N TYR A 519 -5.57 17.12 16.34
CA TYR A 519 -4.53 16.76 15.39
C TYR A 519 -3.58 17.95 15.14
N PRO A 520 -2.30 17.69 14.84
CA PRO A 520 -1.37 18.75 14.45
C PRO A 520 -1.91 19.54 13.25
N VAL A 521 -1.75 20.87 13.27
CA VAL A 521 -2.19 21.72 12.16
C VAL A 521 -1.23 21.70 10.98
N ASN A 522 0.01 21.26 11.18
CA ASN A 522 1.04 21.14 10.15
C ASN A 522 2.21 20.22 10.60
N ALA A 523 3.13 19.95 9.67
CA ALA A 523 4.33 19.14 9.89
C ALA A 523 5.24 19.66 11.02
N LYS A 524 5.35 20.98 11.22
CA LYS A 524 6.20 21.57 12.27
C LYS A 524 5.66 21.29 13.66
N GLU A 525 4.35 21.40 13.85
CA GLU A 525 3.72 21.02 15.12
C GLU A 525 3.87 19.53 15.36
N ALA A 526 3.63 18.71 14.34
CA ALA A 526 3.80 17.27 14.41
C ALA A 526 5.23 16.90 14.83
N GLU A 527 6.24 17.51 14.21
CA GLU A 527 7.65 17.33 14.56
C GLU A 527 7.96 17.77 16.00
N ALA A 528 7.46 18.93 16.44
CA ALA A 528 7.64 19.40 17.81
C ALA A 528 7.05 18.43 18.86
N ARG A 529 5.87 17.85 18.57
CA ARG A 529 5.26 16.82 19.43
C ARG A 529 6.12 15.57 19.51
N ARG A 530 6.72 15.14 18.39
CA ARG A 530 7.64 13.99 18.37
C ARG A 530 8.94 14.29 19.12
N GLY A 531 9.56 15.44 18.88
CA GLY A 531 10.83 15.83 19.50
C GLY A 531 10.75 15.95 21.02
N ALA A 532 9.60 16.37 21.57
CA ALA A 532 9.37 16.46 23.01
C ALA A 532 9.35 15.10 23.74
N ARG A 533 9.37 13.98 23.01
CA ARG A 533 9.36 12.62 23.56
C ARG A 533 10.75 12.06 23.85
N PHE A 534 11.81 12.71 23.40
CA PHE A 534 13.19 12.26 23.63
C PHE A 534 13.93 13.23 24.55
N THR A 535 14.66 12.69 25.52
CA THR A 535 15.60 13.45 26.34
C THR A 535 17.00 12.84 26.26
N PRO A 536 18.06 13.62 25.98
CA PRO A 536 19.45 13.15 25.96
C PRO A 536 20.05 12.99 27.38
N TYR A 537 19.18 12.74 28.36
CA TYR A 537 19.45 12.54 29.78
C TYR A 537 18.27 11.73 30.36
N GLY A 538 18.30 11.43 31.66
CA GLY A 538 17.26 10.62 32.32
C GLY A 538 17.59 9.13 32.43
N HIS A 539 18.83 8.75 32.10
CA HIS A 539 19.42 7.44 32.35
C HIS A 539 19.41 7.09 33.85
N SER A 540 19.68 5.83 34.22
CA SER A 540 19.69 5.33 35.59
C SER A 540 21.11 5.44 36.19
N PRO A 541 21.47 6.51 36.92
CA PRO A 541 22.84 6.69 37.40
C PRO A 541 23.15 5.73 38.56
N GLY A 542 24.38 5.25 38.60
CA GLY A 542 24.92 4.52 39.75
C GLY A 542 25.40 3.11 39.41
N PRO A 543 25.67 2.30 40.44
CA PRO A 543 26.10 0.91 40.29
C PRO A 543 25.02 0.10 39.57
N VAL A 544 25.46 -0.77 38.67
CA VAL A 544 24.65 -1.79 38.00
C VAL A 544 25.22 -3.13 38.43
N ASP A 545 24.40 -4.14 38.62
CA ASP A 545 24.87 -5.51 38.88
C ASP A 545 24.71 -6.35 37.59
N PRO A 546 25.78 -6.54 36.79
CA PRO A 546 25.71 -7.34 35.58
C PRO A 546 25.40 -8.82 35.83
N SER A 547 25.51 -9.31 37.07
CA SER A 547 25.15 -10.71 37.38
C SER A 547 23.64 -10.96 37.30
N LEU A 548 22.83 -9.90 37.37
CA LEU A 548 21.37 -9.95 37.19
C LEU A 548 20.95 -10.03 35.72
N TRP A 549 21.88 -9.82 34.79
CA TRP A 549 21.61 -9.94 33.37
C TRP A 549 21.36 -11.41 33.04
N SER A 550 20.09 -11.77 32.84
CA SER A 550 19.75 -13.14 32.46
C SER A 550 20.39 -13.48 31.11
N THR A 551 20.97 -14.68 31.02
CA THR A 551 21.39 -15.29 29.75
C THR A 551 20.22 -15.60 28.81
N ALA A 552 18.97 -15.47 29.28
CA ALA A 552 17.75 -15.69 28.51
C ALA A 552 17.40 -14.55 27.53
N THR A 553 18.28 -13.55 27.38
CA THR A 553 18.10 -12.42 26.46
C THR A 553 18.46 -12.80 25.02
N GLY A 554 17.58 -13.57 24.36
CA GLY A 554 17.36 -13.55 22.90
C GLY A 554 18.44 -14.09 21.96
N ALA A 555 19.72 -14.12 22.33
CA ALA A 555 20.81 -14.41 21.38
C ALA A 555 20.71 -15.79 20.70
N ASP A 556 20.18 -16.80 21.40
CA ASP A 556 19.90 -18.15 20.88
C ASP A 556 18.40 -18.40 20.61
N GLY A 557 17.59 -17.35 20.55
CA GLY A 557 16.14 -17.41 20.37
C GLY A 557 15.69 -17.21 18.92
N GLU A 558 14.38 -17.22 18.71
CA GLU A 558 13.76 -16.97 17.38
C GLU A 558 13.95 -15.52 16.87
N TYR A 559 14.24 -14.58 17.76
CA TYR A 559 14.39 -13.14 17.49
C TYR A 559 15.70 -12.58 18.08
N PRO A 560 16.86 -13.00 17.57
CA PRO A 560 18.16 -12.63 18.15
C PRO A 560 18.49 -11.14 18.07
N ARG A 561 17.90 -10.40 17.13
CA ARG A 561 18.18 -8.97 16.91
C ARG A 561 17.20 -8.05 17.63
N THR A 562 16.21 -8.59 18.32
CA THR A 562 15.17 -7.81 19.01
C THR A 562 15.05 -8.19 20.47
N LEU A 563 15.30 -7.23 21.36
CA LEU A 563 14.91 -7.33 22.77
C LEU A 563 13.41 -7.09 22.91
N ASP A 564 12.65 -8.09 23.36
CA ASP A 564 11.22 -7.94 23.67
C ASP A 564 11.01 -7.74 25.18
N LEU A 565 10.78 -6.50 25.60
CA LEU A 565 10.61 -6.15 27.02
C LEU A 565 9.41 -6.86 27.66
N ARG A 566 8.43 -7.30 26.86
CA ARG A 566 7.25 -8.04 27.36
C ARG A 566 7.61 -9.43 27.87
N ARG A 567 8.79 -9.95 27.50
CA ARG A 567 9.32 -11.24 27.98
C ARG A 567 10.25 -11.09 29.19
N SER A 568 10.68 -9.87 29.48
CA SER A 568 11.56 -9.57 30.60
C SER A 568 10.72 -9.25 31.83
N ALA A 569 10.95 -9.95 32.94
CA ALA A 569 10.52 -9.44 34.23
C ALA A 569 11.32 -8.16 34.49
N ALA A 570 10.66 -7.05 34.80
CA ALA A 570 11.35 -5.81 35.16
C ALA A 570 12.37 -6.12 36.27
N ILE A 571 13.66 -5.88 36.00
CA ILE A 571 14.70 -5.92 37.03
C ILE A 571 14.50 -4.61 37.80
N GLY A 572 13.71 -4.70 38.87
CA GLY A 572 13.27 -3.55 39.67
C GLY A 572 14.36 -2.91 40.50
#